data_AF-A0A8H7KAF4-F1
#
_entry.id   AF-A0A8H7KAF4-F1
#
_cell.length_a   1.000
_cell.length_b   1.000
_cell.length_c   1.000
_cell.angle_alpha   90.00
_cell.angle_beta   90.00
_cell.angle_gamma   90.00
#
_symmetry.space_group_name_H-M   'P 1'
#
loop_
_entity.id
_entity.type
_entity.pdbx_description
1 polymer ?
#
loop_
_entity_poly.entity_id
_entity_poly.type
_entity_poly.pdbx_seq_one_letter_code
_entity_poly.pdbx_strand_id
1 'polypeptide(L)'
;MVSHRQVFRRLHIRHPQYNWSVPASLKNALDYLYHEWSGKPAAIVTYGVRGRGRAGGHLRQILMGLRMNVATTAPELFIDKRSMERSMPLGKISPEDAERWEAAGLGVELGKVLQEVLELLKEGKKPEY
;
A
#
# COMPACT_ATOMS: atom_id res chain seq x y z
N MET A 1 27.45 24.61 0.11
CA MET A 1 27.42 23.13 0.05
C MET A 1 25.97 22.66 0.07
N VAL A 2 25.45 22.18 -1.06
CA VAL A 2 24.05 21.76 -1.18
C VAL A 2 23.96 20.28 -0.79
N SER A 3 23.40 20.00 0.40
CA SER A 3 23.29 18.66 0.96
C SER A 3 22.24 17.83 0.21
N HIS A 4 22.74 16.82 -0.51
CA HIS A 4 21.97 15.78 -1.17
C HIS A 4 21.33 14.84 -0.15
N ARG A 5 20.13 15.18 0.35
CA ARG A 5 19.23 14.18 0.93
C ARG A 5 17.85 14.36 0.33
N GLN A 6 17.57 13.62 -0.74
CA GLN A 6 16.20 13.26 -1.07
C GLN A 6 15.67 12.34 0.04
N VAL A 7 15.17 12.94 1.11
CA VAL A 7 14.51 12.19 2.18
C VAL A 7 13.14 11.82 1.65
N PHE A 8 12.93 10.53 1.35
CA PHE A 8 11.63 9.99 0.96
C PHE A 8 10.59 10.37 2.02
N ARG A 9 9.74 11.34 1.70
CA ARG A 9 8.69 11.86 2.60
C ARG A 9 7.44 10.99 2.62
N ARG A 10 7.33 10.00 1.73
CA ARG A 10 6.14 9.19 1.51
C ARG A 10 6.52 7.84 0.93
N LEU A 11 5.95 6.76 1.46
CA LEU A 11 6.07 5.42 0.90
C LEU A 11 4.68 4.87 0.60
N HIS A 12 4.45 4.52 -0.66
CA HIS A 12 3.32 3.68 -1.06
C HIS A 12 3.83 2.29 -1.36
N ILE A 13 3.31 1.33 -0.63
CA ILE A 13 3.69 -0.06 -0.76
C ILE A 13 2.63 -0.75 -1.63
N ARG A 14 3.00 -1.16 -2.86
CA ARG A 14 2.18 -2.00 -3.74
C ARG A 14 2.83 -3.37 -3.85
N HIS A 15 2.17 -4.44 -3.39
CA HIS A 15 2.69 -5.80 -3.57
C HIS A 15 1.68 -6.79 -4.09
N PRO A 16 2.14 -7.70 -4.98
CA PRO A 16 1.37 -8.88 -5.34
C PRO A 16 1.28 -9.82 -4.15
N GLN A 17 0.12 -10.42 -3.95
CA GLN A 17 -0.05 -11.49 -2.99
C GLN A 17 0.70 -12.75 -3.47
N TYR A 18 1.80 -13.11 -2.81
CA TYR A 18 2.51 -14.36 -3.02
C TYR A 18 2.36 -15.26 -1.78
N ASN A 19 1.89 -16.51 -1.97
CA ASN A 19 1.75 -17.51 -0.90
C ASN A 19 1.04 -16.98 0.37
N TRP A 20 -0.03 -16.20 0.19
CA TRP A 20 -0.83 -15.62 1.29
C TRP A 20 -0.08 -14.62 2.20
N SER A 21 1.12 -14.19 1.82
CA SER A 21 1.99 -13.34 2.64
C SER A 21 2.62 -12.21 1.82
N VAL A 22 3.38 -11.37 2.53
CA VAL A 22 4.24 -10.35 1.96
C VAL A 22 5.44 -11.01 1.28
N PRO A 23 5.88 -10.56 0.09
CA PRO A 23 7.07 -11.11 -0.56
C PRO A 23 8.32 -10.92 0.30
N ALA A 24 9.18 -11.94 0.35
CA ALA A 24 10.41 -11.94 1.17
C ALA A 24 11.35 -10.77 0.84
N SER A 25 11.39 -10.34 -0.42
CA SER A 25 12.16 -9.17 -0.86
C SER A 25 11.71 -7.86 -0.22
N LEU A 26 10.39 -7.68 -0.02
CA LEU A 26 9.88 -6.50 0.68
C LEU A 26 10.27 -6.54 2.15
N LYS A 27 10.14 -7.69 2.80
CA LYS A 27 10.48 -7.83 4.22
C LYS A 27 11.95 -7.49 4.48
N ASN A 28 12.86 -7.97 3.63
CA ASN A 28 14.28 -7.64 3.74
C ASN A 28 14.55 -6.14 3.58
N ALA A 29 13.89 -5.47 2.63
CA ALA A 29 14.05 -4.02 2.44
C ALA A 29 13.53 -3.21 3.63
N LEU A 30 12.43 -3.65 4.23
CA LEU A 30 11.86 -3.04 5.43
C LEU A 30 12.77 -3.23 6.66
N ASP A 31 13.33 -4.43 6.83
CA ASP A 31 14.21 -4.75 7.96
C ASP A 31 15.55 -4.00 7.88
N TYR A 32 16.13 -3.86 6.68
CA TYR A 32 17.40 -3.16 6.50
C TYR A 32 17.31 -1.67 6.88
N LEU A 33 16.16 -1.04 6.68
CA LEU A 33 15.93 0.40 6.88
C LEU A 33 15.08 0.68 8.13
N TYR A 34 15.06 -0.22 9.10
CA TYR A 34 14.21 -0.14 10.31
C TYR A 34 14.14 1.26 10.94
N HIS A 35 15.29 1.88 11.23
CA HIS A 35 15.35 3.19 11.87
C HIS A 35 14.82 4.33 11.00
N GLU A 36 14.86 4.18 9.68
CA GLU A 36 14.37 5.20 8.76
C GLU A 36 12.85 5.19 8.63
N TRP A 37 12.19 4.11 9.01
CA TRP A 37 10.74 3.96 8.89
C TRP A 37 9.96 4.37 10.15
N SER A 38 10.60 4.33 11.31
CA SER A 38 9.97 4.68 12.59
C SER A 38 9.32 6.07 12.55
N GLY A 39 8.04 6.15 12.97
CA GLY A 39 7.24 7.37 12.99
C GLY A 39 6.69 7.83 11.64
N LYS A 40 7.10 7.21 10.52
CA LYS A 40 6.60 7.60 9.20
C LYS A 40 5.19 7.06 8.93
N PRO A 41 4.34 7.82 8.23
CA PRO A 41 3.03 7.35 7.80
C PRO A 41 3.14 6.32 6.68
N ALA A 42 2.32 5.27 6.75
CA ALA A 42 2.25 4.21 5.77
C ALA A 42 0.79 3.90 5.38
N ALA A 43 0.56 3.64 4.10
CA ALA A 43 -0.67 3.07 3.61
C ALA A 43 -0.43 1.67 3.06
N ILE A 44 -1.40 0.79 3.27
CA ILE A 44 -1.42 -0.57 2.72
C ILE A 44 -2.43 -0.59 1.58
N VAL A 45 -1.96 -0.91 0.37
CA VAL A 45 -2.81 -1.19 -0.77
C VAL A 45 -2.41 -2.56 -1.30
N THR A 46 -3.31 -3.53 -1.20
CA THR A 46 -3.04 -4.89 -1.70
C THR A 46 -3.73 -5.11 -3.02
N TYR A 47 -3.18 -5.98 -3.86
CA TYR A 47 -3.85 -6.41 -5.08
C TYR A 47 -3.69 -7.92 -5.30
N GLY A 48 -4.73 -8.58 -5.79
CA GLY A 48 -4.72 -10.03 -5.98
C GLY A 48 -5.86 -10.60 -6.82
N VAL A 49 -5.60 -11.79 -7.36
CA VAL A 49 -6.48 -12.50 -8.31
C VAL A 49 -7.71 -13.13 -7.64
N ARG A 50 -7.67 -13.29 -6.32
CA ARG A 50 -8.71 -13.99 -5.54
C ARG A 50 -9.37 -13.15 -4.45
N GLY A 51 -9.16 -11.83 -4.43
CA GLY A 51 -9.94 -10.85 -3.67
C GLY A 51 -10.36 -11.33 -2.29
N ARG A 52 -9.39 -11.38 -1.37
CA ARG A 52 -9.49 -11.56 0.08
C ARG A 52 -8.10 -11.96 0.59
N GLY A 53 -7.26 -10.96 0.78
CA GLY A 53 -5.84 -11.16 1.04
C GLY A 53 -5.47 -11.10 2.51
N ARG A 54 -5.27 -12.25 3.18
CA ARG A 54 -4.59 -12.33 4.50
C ARG A 54 -3.26 -11.55 4.57
N ALA A 55 -2.65 -11.29 3.40
CA ALA A 55 -1.45 -10.50 3.24
C ALA A 55 -1.57 -9.04 3.74
N GLY A 56 -2.74 -8.40 3.62
CA GLY A 56 -2.93 -7.03 4.12
C GLY A 56 -2.79 -6.95 5.64
N GLY A 57 -3.40 -7.90 6.35
CA GLY A 57 -3.26 -8.05 7.80
C GLY A 57 -1.84 -8.37 8.23
N HIS A 58 -1.15 -9.27 7.51
CA HIS A 58 0.25 -9.62 7.80
C HIS A 58 1.19 -8.42 7.61
N LEU A 59 1.01 -7.64 6.53
CA LEU A 59 1.78 -6.43 6.30
C LEU A 59 1.55 -5.40 7.41
N ARG A 60 0.30 -5.23 7.87
CA ARG A 60 0.00 -4.34 8.99
C ARG A 60 0.78 -4.72 10.25
N GLN A 61 0.84 -6.01 10.60
CA GLN A 61 1.62 -6.46 11.75
C GLN A 61 3.11 -6.13 11.62
N ILE A 62 3.69 -6.30 10.42
CA ILE A 62 5.09 -5.94 10.15
C ILE A 62 5.30 -4.43 10.32
N LEU A 63 4.46 -3.60 9.71
CA LEU A 63 4.60 -2.13 9.78
C LEU A 63 4.40 -1.59 11.21
N MET A 64 3.50 -2.20 12.00
CA MET A 64 3.37 -1.90 13.42
C MET A 64 4.64 -2.26 14.20
N GLY A 65 5.28 -3.40 13.89
CA GLY A 65 6.58 -3.79 14.45
C GLY A 65 7.71 -2.81 14.12
N LEU A 66 7.61 -2.13 12.97
CA LEU A 66 8.55 -1.06 12.55
C LEU A 66 8.22 0.32 13.16
N ARG A 67 7.24 0.40 14.08
CA ARG A 67 6.75 1.65 14.68
C ARG A 67 6.30 2.69 13.64
N MET A 68 5.71 2.25 12.54
CA MET A 68 5.12 3.14 11.54
C MET A 68 3.69 3.55 11.91
N ASN A 69 3.28 4.74 11.46
CA ASN A 69 1.90 5.20 11.59
C ASN A 69 1.08 4.66 10.41
N VAL A 70 0.39 3.53 10.59
CA VAL A 70 -0.31 2.86 9.50
C VAL A 70 -1.74 3.38 9.39
N ALA A 71 -2.15 3.78 8.19
CA ALA A 71 -3.54 4.12 7.88
C ALA A 71 -4.49 2.95 8.24
N THR A 72 -5.69 3.28 8.71
CA THR A 72 -6.68 2.30 9.15
C THR A 72 -7.37 1.68 7.95
N THR A 73 -7.65 2.49 6.93
CA THR A 73 -8.22 2.02 5.67
C THR A 73 -7.13 1.29 4.86
N ALA A 74 -7.48 0.14 4.29
CA ALA A 74 -6.55 -0.71 3.54
C ALA A 74 -7.28 -1.36 2.34
N PRO A 75 -7.37 -0.67 1.19
CA PRO A 75 -8.12 -1.14 0.03
C PRO A 75 -7.45 -2.36 -0.60
N GLU A 76 -8.29 -3.31 -1.01
CA GLU A 76 -7.88 -4.51 -1.74
C GLU A 76 -8.35 -4.44 -3.19
N LEU A 77 -7.41 -4.29 -4.12
CA LEU A 77 -7.69 -4.30 -5.55
C LEU A 77 -7.82 -5.74 -6.06
N PHE A 78 -8.98 -6.04 -6.66
CA PHE A 78 -9.22 -7.34 -7.27
C PHE A 78 -8.89 -7.29 -8.77
N ILE A 79 -7.94 -8.13 -9.19
CA ILE A 79 -7.53 -8.26 -10.59
C ILE A 79 -7.65 -9.72 -10.99
N ASP A 80 -8.81 -10.13 -11.52
CA ASP A 80 -8.96 -11.49 -12.03
C ASP A 80 -8.28 -11.68 -13.40
N LYS A 81 -8.20 -12.94 -13.83
CA LYS A 81 -7.62 -13.29 -15.14
C LYS A 81 -8.36 -12.60 -16.29
N ARG A 82 -9.69 -12.40 -16.15
CA ARG A 82 -10.51 -11.73 -17.17
C ARG A 82 -10.20 -10.23 -17.23
N SER A 83 -9.98 -9.59 -16.08
CA SER A 83 -9.53 -8.21 -15.98
C SER A 83 -8.19 -8.01 -16.66
N MET A 84 -7.25 -8.96 -16.51
CA MET A 84 -5.99 -8.92 -17.24
C MET A 84 -6.18 -9.13 -18.74
N GLU A 85 -6.94 -10.15 -19.16
CA GLU A 85 -7.21 -10.43 -20.58
C GLU A 85 -7.87 -9.24 -21.28
N ARG A 86 -8.72 -8.47 -20.59
CA ARG A 86 -9.32 -7.23 -21.11
C ARG A 86 -8.40 -6.02 -21.10
N SER A 87 -7.58 -5.86 -20.06
CA SER A 87 -6.78 -4.65 -19.85
C SER A 87 -5.40 -4.70 -20.53
N MET A 88 -4.83 -5.90 -20.71
CA MET A 88 -3.52 -6.10 -21.35
C MET A 88 -3.47 -5.63 -22.81
N PRO A 89 -4.47 -5.92 -23.67
CA PRO A 89 -4.45 -5.44 -25.06
C PRO A 89 -4.64 -3.93 -25.17
N LEU A 90 -5.35 -3.32 -24.21
CA LEU A 90 -5.66 -1.89 -24.19
C LEU A 90 -4.53 -1.03 -23.61
N GLY A 91 -3.57 -1.65 -22.90
CA GLY A 91 -2.55 -0.94 -22.13
C GLY A 91 -3.12 -0.06 -21.01
N LYS A 92 -4.41 -0.18 -20.71
CA LYS A 92 -5.19 0.60 -19.76
C LYS A 92 -6.22 -0.32 -19.10
N ILE A 93 -6.69 0.06 -17.92
CA ILE A 93 -7.78 -0.65 -17.24
C ILE A 93 -9.01 -0.61 -18.15
N SER A 94 -9.63 -1.77 -18.37
CA SER A 94 -10.83 -1.83 -19.19
C SER A 94 -11.97 -1.02 -18.55
N PRO A 95 -12.86 -0.38 -19.33
CA PRO A 95 -13.99 0.37 -18.78
C PRO A 95 -14.87 -0.47 -17.84
N GLU A 96 -15.03 -1.76 -18.14
CA GLU A 96 -15.77 -2.71 -17.32
C GLU A 96 -15.11 -2.95 -15.95
N ASP A 97 -13.78 -3.05 -15.92
CA ASP A 97 -13.05 -3.21 -14.66
C ASP A 97 -13.07 -1.91 -13.84
N ALA A 98 -13.02 -0.75 -14.51
CA ALA A 98 -13.16 0.55 -13.87
C ALA A 98 -14.56 0.73 -13.24
N GLU A 99 -15.63 0.41 -13.98
CA GLU A 99 -17.00 0.46 -13.47
C GLU A 99 -17.22 -0.53 -12.32
N ARG A 100 -16.65 -1.74 -12.42
CA ARG A 100 -16.68 -2.74 -11.34
C ARG A 100 -15.98 -2.23 -10.09
N TRP A 101 -14.85 -1.55 -10.22
CA TRP A 101 -14.13 -0.99 -9.09
C TRP A 101 -14.87 0.21 -8.48
N GLU A 102 -15.51 1.03 -9.31
CA GLU A 102 -16.34 2.14 -8.86
C GLU A 102 -17.58 1.63 -8.09
N ALA A 103 -18.26 0.62 -8.63
CA ALA A 103 -19.37 -0.07 -7.97
C ALA A 103 -18.96 -0.76 -6.66
N ALA A 104 -17.70 -1.20 -6.56
CA ALA A 104 -17.12 -1.74 -5.33
C ALA A 104 -16.71 -0.66 -4.32
N GLY A 105 -16.84 0.63 -4.66
CA GLY A 105 -16.45 1.74 -3.79
C GLY A 105 -14.94 1.92 -3.63
N LEU A 106 -14.12 1.28 -4.47
CA LEU A 106 -12.66 1.35 -4.36
C LEU A 106 -12.12 2.77 -4.51
N GLY A 107 -12.76 3.61 -5.34
CA GLY A 107 -12.41 5.03 -5.48
C GLY A 107 -12.55 5.79 -4.15
N VAL A 108 -13.60 5.51 -3.39
CA VAL A 108 -13.86 6.11 -2.08
C VAL A 108 -12.85 5.62 -1.05
N GLU A 109 -12.57 4.31 -1.01
CA GLU A 109 -11.58 3.74 -0.10
C GLU A 109 -10.16 4.25 -0.37
N LEU A 110 -9.77 4.36 -1.65
CA LEU A 110 -8.49 4.94 -2.05
C LEU A 110 -8.39 6.42 -1.66
N GLY A 111 -9.48 7.18 -1.86
CA GLY A 111 -9.56 8.58 -1.41
C GLY A 111 -9.40 8.71 0.10
N LYS A 112 -10.06 7.82 0.87
CA LYS A 112 -9.98 7.78 2.33
C LYS A 112 -8.58 7.43 2.82
N VAL A 113 -7.93 6.42 2.25
CA VAL A 113 -6.53 6.08 2.59
C VAL A 113 -5.59 7.24 2.30
N LEU A 114 -5.78 7.91 1.17
CA LEU A 114 -4.98 9.07 0.82
C LEU A 114 -5.14 10.18 1.87
N GLN A 115 -6.36 10.46 2.29
CA GLN A 115 -6.65 11.44 3.33
C GLN A 115 -6.02 11.06 4.67
N GLU A 116 -6.20 9.81 5.13
CA GLU A 116 -5.60 9.32 6.37
C GLU A 116 -4.07 9.45 6.37
N VAL A 117 -3.41 9.09 5.26
CA VAL A 117 -1.96 9.27 5.13
C VAL A 117 -1.57 10.75 5.14
N LEU A 118 -2.36 11.62 4.51
CA LEU A 118 -2.12 13.06 4.51
C LEU A 118 -2.27 13.66 5.91
N GLU A 119 -3.22 13.17 6.71
CA GLU A 119 -3.38 13.58 8.10
C GLU A 119 -2.19 13.11 8.95
N LEU A 120 -1.81 11.84 8.84
CA LEU A 120 -0.63 11.32 9.55
C LEU A 120 0.67 12.02 9.13
N LEU A 121 0.77 12.51 7.89
CA LEU A 121 1.87 13.35 7.44
C LEU A 121 1.87 14.73 8.10
N LYS A 122 0.70 15.34 8.29
CA LYS A 122 0.54 16.64 8.94
C LYS A 122 0.81 16.56 10.44
N GLU A 123 0.40 15.47 11.08
CA GLU A 123 0.62 15.24 12.51
C GLU A 123 2.10 15.04 12.86
N GLY A 124 2.93 14.63 11.91
CA GLY A 124 4.39 14.69 12.02
C GLY A 124 4.94 14.15 13.33
N LYS A 125 4.51 12.96 13.77
CA LYS A 125 5.04 12.34 14.99
C LYS A 125 6.53 12.02 14.79
N LYS A 126 7.38 12.67 15.59
CA LYS A 126 8.79 12.31 15.68
C LYS A 126 8.89 10.90 16.27
N PRO A 127 9.81 10.05 15.78
CA PRO A 127 10.02 8.74 16.37
C PRO A 127 10.44 8.90 17.83
N GLU A 128 9.72 8.24 18.74
CA GLU A 128 10.15 8.05 20.13
C GLU A 128 11.29 7.02 20.11
N TYR A 129 12.51 7.49 20.37
CA TYR A 129 13.72 6.68 20.51
C TYR A 129 13.81 6.09 21.90
#